data_AF-A0A2G6DB90-F1
#
_entry.id   AF-A0A2G6DB90-F1
#
_cell.length_a   1.000
_cell.length_b   1.000
_cell.length_c   1.000
_cell.angle_alpha   90.00
_cell.angle_beta   90.00
_cell.angle_gamma   90.00
#
_symmetry.space_group_name_H-M   'P 1'
#
loop_
_entity.id
_entity.type
_entity.pdbx_description
1 polymer ?
#
loop_
_entity_poly.entity_id
_entity_poly.type
_entity_poly.pdbx_seq_one_letter_code
_entity_poly.pdbx_strand_id
1 'polypeptide(L)'
;FALASNISTDIMKKISKAVGTKDLLHIFERIHTESKDNIAYELLKHGVALEFNGQLQNNKIISMHKRFTESKNILADSTLKSVVLDHIYMFETSYSKKVSICAKLDIGTESNKKKQLEKFSQ
;
A
#
# COMPACT_ATOMS: atom_id res chain seq x y z
N PHE A 1 -14.25 3.54 10.24
CA PHE A 1 -12.89 3.20 9.77
C PHE A 1 -12.79 3.07 8.26
N ALA A 2 -13.60 2.23 7.60
CA ALA A 2 -13.50 2.02 6.15
C ALA A 2 -13.48 3.31 5.30
N LEU A 3 -14.32 4.30 5.63
CA LEU A 3 -14.39 5.57 4.90
C LEU A 3 -13.11 6.41 5.03
N ALA A 4 -12.54 6.49 6.25
CA ALA A 4 -11.27 7.15 6.50
C ALA A 4 -10.11 6.43 5.80
N SER A 5 -10.10 5.10 5.82
CA SER A 5 -9.11 4.28 5.11
C SER A 5 -9.16 4.48 3.60
N ASN A 6 -10.36 4.56 3.03
CA ASN A 6 -10.56 4.82 1.60
C ASN A 6 -10.03 6.21 1.22
N ILE A 7 -10.42 7.26 1.96
CA ILE A 7 -9.93 8.63 1.73
C ILE A 7 -8.41 8.70 1.85
N SER A 8 -7.84 8.12 2.92
CA SER A 8 -6.39 8.07 3.13
C SER A 8 -5.68 7.34 1.99
N THR A 9 -6.24 6.22 1.53
CA THR A 9 -5.70 5.44 0.40
C THR A 9 -5.72 6.25 -0.89
N ASP A 10 -6.81 6.97 -1.18
CA ASP A 10 -6.94 7.76 -2.40
C ASP A 10 -5.98 8.96 -2.40
N ILE A 11 -5.85 9.64 -1.26
CA ILE A 11 -4.86 10.71 -1.08
C ILE A 11 -3.44 10.15 -1.28
N MET A 12 -3.13 9.03 -0.64
CA MET A 12 -1.84 8.37 -0.74
C MET A 12 -1.50 8.01 -2.19
N LYS A 13 -2.45 7.47 -2.95
CA LYS A 13 -2.26 7.15 -4.38
C LYS A 13 -2.05 8.40 -5.23
N LYS A 14 -2.83 9.47 -5.00
CA LYS A 14 -2.66 10.74 -5.72
C LYS A 14 -1.27 11.33 -5.50
N ILE A 15 -0.81 11.34 -4.25
CA ILE A 15 0.56 11.76 -3.92
C ILE A 15 1.57 10.83 -4.58
N SER A 16 1.40 9.51 -4.45
CA SER A 16 2.33 8.52 -5.02
C SER A 16 2.50 8.73 -6.52
N LYS A 17 1.41 8.94 -7.26
CA LYS A 17 1.44 9.24 -8.70
C LYS A 17 2.12 10.58 -9.02
N ALA A 18 1.91 11.60 -8.21
CA ALA A 18 2.53 12.91 -8.39
C ALA A 18 4.05 12.90 -8.12
N VAL A 19 4.53 12.01 -7.25
CA VAL A 19 5.95 11.86 -6.88
C VAL A 19 6.83 11.36 -8.03
N GLY A 20 6.25 10.93 -9.16
CA GLY A 20 7.00 10.56 -10.38
C GLY A 20 7.78 11.70 -11.04
N THR A 21 7.69 12.91 -10.50
CA THR A 21 8.48 14.07 -10.92
C THR A 21 9.77 14.15 -10.08
N LYS A 22 10.92 14.32 -10.74
CA LYS A 22 12.26 14.32 -10.09
C LYS A 22 12.35 15.29 -8.89
N ASP A 23 11.60 16.38 -8.93
CA ASP A 23 11.62 17.42 -7.90
C ASP A 23 10.89 17.01 -6.61
N LEU A 24 9.84 16.18 -6.71
CA LEU A 24 9.06 15.77 -5.55
C LEU A 24 9.76 14.68 -4.74
N LEU A 25 10.58 13.84 -5.39
CA LEU A 25 11.35 12.80 -4.71
C LEU A 25 12.33 13.39 -3.69
N HIS A 26 12.99 14.49 -4.04
CA HIS A 26 13.92 15.19 -3.16
C HIS A 26 13.22 15.83 -1.95
N ILE A 27 12.04 16.43 -2.16
CA ILE A 27 11.20 16.95 -1.06
C ILE A 27 10.75 15.81 -0.14
N PHE A 28 10.39 14.68 -0.74
CA PHE A 28 9.96 13.49 -0.03
C PHE A 28 11.07 12.92 0.85
N GLU A 29 12.29 12.80 0.32
CA GLU A 29 13.47 12.39 1.09
C GLU A 29 13.80 13.36 2.23
N ARG A 30 13.61 14.67 2.05
CA ARG A 30 13.82 15.66 3.13
C ARG A 30 12.89 15.42 4.32
N ILE A 31 11.61 15.15 4.07
CA ILE A 31 10.62 14.85 5.12
C ILE A 31 11.05 13.62 5.95
N HIS A 32 11.69 12.63 5.34
CA HIS A 32 12.23 11.48 6.06
C HIS A 32 13.32 11.84 7.06
N THR A 33 14.22 12.75 6.67
CA THR A 33 15.34 13.17 7.50
C THR A 33 14.88 13.94 8.73
N GLU A 34 13.77 14.66 8.61
CA GLU A 34 13.18 15.46 9.68
C GLU A 34 12.30 14.63 10.64
N SER A 35 11.80 13.46 10.22
CA SER A 35 10.95 12.60 11.05
C SER A 35 11.08 11.12 10.70
N LYS A 36 12.08 10.45 11.32
CA LYS A 36 12.41 9.05 11.04
C LYS A 36 11.28 8.04 11.28
N ASP A 37 10.38 8.32 12.22
CA ASP A 37 9.27 7.42 12.60
C ASP A 37 7.90 7.82 12.01
N ASN A 38 7.89 8.59 10.92
CA ASN A 38 6.64 9.04 10.31
C ASN A 38 5.97 7.91 9.50
N ILE A 39 4.88 7.36 10.05
CA ILE A 39 4.08 6.29 9.43
C ILE A 39 3.51 6.70 8.06
N ALA A 40 3.06 7.95 7.92
CA ALA A 40 2.50 8.44 6.66
C ALA A 40 3.57 8.52 5.56
N TYR A 41 4.77 8.96 5.93
CA TYR A 41 5.92 8.94 5.04
C TYR A 41 6.26 7.50 4.60
N GLU A 42 6.31 6.55 5.53
CA GLU A 42 6.59 5.16 5.16
C GLU A 42 5.54 4.57 4.23
N LEU A 43 4.25 4.80 4.48
CA LEU A 43 3.17 4.37 3.58
C LEU A 43 3.35 4.96 2.18
N LEU A 44 3.60 6.26 2.09
CA LEU A 44 3.81 6.96 0.83
C LEU A 44 5.07 6.46 0.09
N LYS A 45 6.18 6.24 0.79
CA LYS A 45 7.42 5.69 0.19
C LYS A 45 7.17 4.36 -0.52
N HIS A 46 6.37 3.50 0.11
CA HIS A 46 6.05 2.19 -0.45
C HIS A 46 4.99 2.30 -1.54
N GLY A 47 4.01 3.19 -1.41
CA GLY A 47 3.06 3.49 -2.50
C GLY A 47 3.77 3.93 -3.78
N VAL A 48 4.72 4.87 -3.66
CA VAL A 48 5.58 5.33 -4.77
C VAL A 48 6.35 4.15 -5.38
N ALA A 49 7.00 3.33 -4.54
CA ALA A 49 7.75 2.17 -5.04
C ALA A 49 6.87 1.16 -5.79
N LEU A 50 5.63 0.96 -5.36
CA LEU A 50 4.68 0.04 -6.00
C LEU A 50 4.13 0.56 -7.33
N GLU A 51 3.96 1.88 -7.46
CA GLU A 51 3.51 2.53 -8.70
C GLU A 51 4.63 2.60 -9.75
N PHE A 52 5.87 2.94 -9.37
CA PHE A 52 6.95 3.17 -10.34
C PHE A 52 7.85 1.97 -10.62
N ASN A 53 8.19 1.16 -9.60
CA ASN A 53 9.13 0.07 -9.80
C ASN A 53 8.43 -1.26 -10.10
N GLY A 54 7.10 -1.34 -9.95
CA GLY A 54 6.33 -2.58 -10.11
C GLY A 54 6.75 -3.70 -9.13
N GLN A 55 7.67 -3.42 -8.21
CA GLN A 55 8.30 -4.40 -7.34
C GLN A 55 7.68 -4.35 -5.95
N LEU A 56 6.87 -5.36 -5.66
CA LEU A 56 6.35 -5.60 -4.32
C LEU A 56 7.48 -6.06 -3.38
N GLN A 57 7.91 -5.17 -2.48
CA GLN A 57 8.89 -5.49 -1.43
C GLN A 57 8.23 -6.30 -0.30
N ASN A 58 7.94 -7.58 -0.56
CA ASN A 58 7.18 -8.49 0.30
C ASN A 58 7.61 -8.42 1.78
N ASN A 59 8.90 -8.59 2.07
CA ASN A 59 9.41 -8.61 3.45
C ASN A 59 9.12 -7.31 4.20
N LYS A 60 9.23 -6.18 3.50
CA LYS A 60 9.02 -4.86 4.11
C LYS A 60 7.56 -4.60 4.39
N ILE A 61 6.68 -4.96 3.45
CA ILE A 61 5.22 -4.86 3.62
C ILE A 61 4.74 -5.75 4.78
N ILE A 62 5.26 -6.96 4.90
CA ILE A 62 4.95 -7.86 6.03
C ILE A 62 5.40 -7.24 7.35
N SER A 63 6.60 -6.65 7.38
CA SER A 63 7.12 -5.99 8.60
C SER A 63 6.28 -4.78 9.00
N MET A 64 5.81 -3.98 8.03
CA MET A 64 4.93 -2.84 8.26
C MET A 64 3.57 -3.29 8.80
N HIS A 65 2.98 -4.32 8.19
CA HIS A 65 1.72 -4.91 8.64
C HIS A 65 1.82 -5.36 10.11
N LYS A 66 2.86 -6.14 10.45
CA LYS A 66 3.09 -6.59 11.82
C LYS A 66 3.16 -5.42 12.80
N ARG A 67 3.98 -4.40 12.49
CA ARG A 67 4.15 -3.21 13.33
C ARG A 67 2.86 -2.38 13.47
N PHE A 68 2.07 -2.25 12.41
CA PHE A 68 0.78 -1.53 12.46
C PHE A 68 -0.27 -2.28 13.28
N THR A 69 -0.29 -3.62 13.20
CA THR A 69 -1.14 -4.46 14.04
C THR A 69 -0.74 -4.37 15.51
N GLU A 70 0.56 -4.47 15.83
CA GLU A 70 1.08 -4.36 17.20
C GLU A 70 0.79 -3.00 17.83
N SER A 71 0.94 -1.92 17.07
CA SER A 71 0.60 -0.55 17.50
C SER A 71 -0.90 -0.22 17.45
N LYS A 72 -1.75 -1.17 17.02
CA LYS A 72 -3.20 -0.99 16.82
C LYS A 72 -3.54 0.18 15.86
N ASN A 73 -2.67 0.48 14.91
CA ASN A 73 -2.90 1.49 13.90
C ASN A 73 -3.73 0.92 12.74
N ILE A 74 -5.03 0.76 12.98
CA ILE A 74 -6.00 0.17 12.04
C ILE A 74 -6.05 0.95 10.71
N LEU A 75 -5.88 2.28 10.77
CA LEU A 75 -5.93 3.12 9.57
C LEU A 75 -4.73 2.85 8.66
N ALA A 76 -3.52 2.82 9.22
CA ALA A 76 -2.31 2.53 8.46
C ALA A 76 -2.33 1.09 7.90
N ASP A 77 -2.78 0.13 8.70
CA ASP A 77 -2.89 -1.27 8.29
C ASP A 77 -3.86 -1.44 7.11
N SER A 78 -5.07 -0.89 7.23
CA SER A 78 -6.08 -0.98 6.16
C SER A 78 -5.67 -0.23 4.88
N THR A 79 -4.95 0.88 5.01
CA THR A 79 -4.40 1.63 3.88
C THR A 79 -3.33 0.79 3.17
N LEU A 80 -2.39 0.21 3.92
CA LEU A 80 -1.35 -0.67 3.37
C LEU A 80 -1.98 -1.86 2.61
N LYS A 81 -2.94 -2.56 3.23
CA LYS A 81 -3.62 -3.70 2.61
C LYS A 81 -4.32 -3.32 1.30
N SER A 82 -4.97 -2.16 1.25
CA SER A 82 -5.68 -1.70 0.05
C SER A 82 -4.71 -1.43 -1.09
N VAL A 83 -3.59 -0.77 -0.84
CA VAL A 83 -2.59 -0.44 -1.86
C VAL A 83 -1.90 -1.70 -2.39
N VAL A 84 -1.56 -2.63 -1.49
CA VAL A 84 -0.98 -3.93 -1.89
C VAL A 84 -1.97 -4.73 -2.73
N LEU A 85 -3.24 -4.75 -2.34
CA LEU A 85 -4.30 -5.43 -3.07
C LEU A 85 -4.42 -4.85 -4.48
N ASP A 86 -4.51 -3.53 -4.62
CA ASP A 86 -4.62 -2.90 -5.93
C ASP A 86 -3.41 -3.23 -6.81
N HIS A 87 -2.19 -3.18 -6.26
CA HIS A 87 -0.98 -3.56 -7.00
C HIS A 87 -1.00 -5.02 -7.50
N ILE A 88 -1.28 -6.00 -6.63
CA ILE A 88 -1.25 -7.42 -7.03
C ILE A 88 -2.37 -7.80 -8.02
N TYR A 89 -3.45 -7.02 -8.09
CA TYR A 89 -4.54 -7.22 -9.03
C TYR A 89 -4.37 -6.40 -10.32
N MET A 90 -3.68 -5.26 -10.28
CA MET A 90 -3.39 -4.42 -11.45
C MET A 90 -2.23 -4.95 -12.30
N PHE A 91 -1.26 -5.65 -11.70
CA PHE A 91 -0.12 -6.24 -12.42
C PHE A 91 -0.24 -7.76 -12.57
N GLU A 92 0.38 -8.33 -13.61
CA GLU A 92 0.49 -9.78 -13.84
C GLU A 92 1.36 -10.44 -12.76
N THR A 93 0.77 -10.67 -11.60
CA THR A 93 1.38 -11.41 -10.50
C THR A 93 0.84 -12.84 -10.51
N SER A 94 1.70 -13.86 -10.34
CA SER A 94 1.25 -15.25 -10.31
C SER A 94 0.23 -15.49 -9.17
N TYR A 95 -0.77 -16.34 -9.42
CA TYR A 95 -1.82 -16.64 -8.44
C TYR A 95 -1.26 -17.11 -7.09
N SER A 96 -0.26 -18.00 -7.12
CA SER A 96 0.44 -18.49 -5.92
C SER A 96 1.04 -17.34 -5.10
N LYS A 97 1.64 -16.34 -5.76
CA LYS A 97 2.21 -15.17 -5.11
C LYS A 97 1.11 -14.29 -4.50
N LYS A 98 0.00 -14.05 -5.21
CA LYS A 98 -1.17 -13.31 -4.67
C LYS A 98 -1.71 -13.95 -3.38
N VAL A 99 -1.93 -15.26 -3.40
CA VAL A 99 -2.42 -16.01 -2.22
C VAL A 99 -1.43 -15.92 -1.06
N SER A 100 -0.14 -16.13 -1.32
CA SER A 100 0.90 -16.08 -0.29
C SER A 100 0.98 -14.71 0.40
N ILE A 101 0.90 -13.62 -0.36
CA ILE A 101 0.95 -12.26 0.19
C ILE A 101 -0.34 -11.93 0.95
N CYS A 102 -1.50 -12.25 0.40
CA CYS A 102 -2.77 -12.02 1.09
C CYS A 102 -2.82 -12.77 2.42
N ALA A 103 -2.36 -14.02 2.46
CA ALA A 103 -2.28 -14.80 3.70
C ALA A 103 -1.37 -14.15 4.75
N LYS A 104 -0.21 -13.62 4.34
CA LYS A 104 0.73 -12.95 5.26
C LYS A 104 0.27 -11.56 5.74
N LEU A 105 -0.75 -11.01 5.12
CA LEU A 105 -1.35 -9.73 5.49
C LEU A 105 -2.74 -9.89 6.12
N ASP A 106 -3.15 -11.12 6.45
CA ASP A 106 -4.50 -11.42 6.95
C ASP A 106 -5.61 -10.82 6.06
N ILE A 107 -5.41 -10.90 4.74
CA ILE A 107 -6.37 -10.48 3.72
C ILE A 107 -7.14 -11.73 3.27
N GLY A 108 -8.45 -11.79 3.56
CA GLY A 108 -9.31 -12.85 3.03
C GLY A 108 -9.35 -12.82 1.50
N THR A 109 -8.87 -13.88 0.84
CA THR A 109 -8.67 -13.93 -0.62
C THR A 109 -9.98 -13.95 -1.41
N GLU A 110 -10.99 -14.69 -0.94
CA GLU A 110 -12.27 -14.89 -1.64
C GLU A 110 -13.12 -13.61 -1.72
N SER A 111 -13.29 -12.89 -0.61
CA SER A 111 -14.11 -11.66 -0.56
C SER A 111 -13.49 -10.53 -1.39
N ASN A 112 -12.15 -10.44 -1.41
CA ASN A 112 -11.45 -9.35 -2.06
C ASN A 112 -11.29 -9.55 -3.58
N LYS A 113 -11.20 -10.80 -4.05
CA LYS A 113 -11.26 -11.11 -5.48
C LYS A 113 -12.57 -10.60 -6.09
N LYS A 114 -13.70 -10.86 -5.43
CA LYS A 114 -15.02 -10.38 -5.85
C LYS A 114 -15.11 -8.84 -5.89
N LYS A 115 -14.67 -8.16 -4.82
CA LYS A 115 -14.66 -6.69 -4.74
C LYS A 115 -13.78 -6.02 -5.81
N GLN A 116 -12.67 -6.64 -6.20
CA GLN A 116 -11.80 -6.11 -7.24
C GLN A 116 -12.38 -6.34 -8.63
N LEU A 117 -12.95 -7.53 -8.90
CA LEU A 117 -13.67 -7.79 -10.16
C LEU A 117 -14.82 -6.81 -10.38
N GLU A 118 -15.56 -6.45 -9.33
CA GLU A 118 -16.63 -5.45 -9.37
C GLU A 118 -16.12 -4.02 -9.69
N LYS A 119 -14.92 -3.66 -9.23
CA LYS A 119 -14.28 -2.35 -9.52
C LYS A 119 -13.77 -2.20 -10.95
N PHE A 120 -13.42 -3.29 -11.62
CA PHE A 120 -12.93 -3.29 -13.01
C PHE A 120 -14.05 -3.48 -14.05
N SER A 121 -15.30 -3.73 -13.61
CA SER A 121 -16.49 -3.88 -14.45
C SER A 121 -17.35 -2.61 -14.57
N GLN A 122 -16.88 -1.47 -14.06
CA GLN A 122 -17.47 -0.13 -14.21
C GLN A 122 -16.51 0.76 -14.98
#